data_AF-A0A2N2N982-F1
#
_entry.id   AF-A0A2N2N982-F1
#
_cell.length_a   1.000
_cell.length_b   1.000
_cell.length_c   1.000
_cell.angle_alpha   90.00
_cell.angle_beta   90.00
_cell.angle_gamma   90.00
#
_symmetry.space_group_name_H-M   'P 1'
#
loop_
_entity.id
_entity.type
_entity.pdbx_description
1 polymer ?
#
loop_
_entity_poly.entity_id
_entity_poly.type
_entity_poly.pdbx_seq_one_letter_code
_entity_poly.pdbx_strand_id
1 'polypeptide(L)'
;MKKSLSIPSANLLFLVTMLLVIIVGSIVQVLHLSWGLIATEVFLIALPAILFLRARKIPLKEGLRLNRISLPVAVISLLLGISTYLFSVLIELVMANLSGLPSVDLSQSALPQSTFQYALYFVAIAISAPICEELLFRGPIQTAYEQRKSAAFAIAIPALMFAFYHFRLSGLPGLLPVAFLFGYVAWRSRSIYSTILLHFGMNASSAIITILALSGNKFPNALFSNYWILGSGLAVTLVLLFIFIRLQPKPEPYEAVEEAPVKWFKKYWALIVAGILYAVVVGLTLYAQLTGATASTNLTYTRPELTAPVESRYQSVNHAGDVVGEMNCVVTPQGATFSLVCDSEVEAFEIKIGNSMWKDEGHTGKLIITWQTSTNDLLDYSYVMTSDKGGVMSALLEDGNLVYTTPYDEHSTALPEEFLIDFEWPWKVSSLDNNSGLFYKSPYVYLNRWDNDAKKNVTLIQDELIHITGEETLNLPAGEFKTIKVTLGNQTAWYALEDTSAPRPVQFDDGMLIYSLMK
;
A
#
# COMPACT_ATOMS: atom_id res chain seq x y z
N MET A 1 45.41 -14.10 13.72
CA MET A 1 44.26 -13.25 14.12
C MET A 1 42.98 -13.84 13.58
N LYS A 2 41.87 -13.79 14.33
CA LYS A 2 40.57 -14.27 13.83
C LYS A 2 40.10 -13.36 12.69
N LYS A 3 39.78 -13.95 11.54
CA LYS A 3 39.33 -13.22 10.34
C LYS A 3 37.82 -12.93 10.33
N SER A 4 37.06 -13.37 11.34
CA SER A 4 35.61 -13.14 11.47
C SER A 4 35.11 -13.31 12.91
N LEU A 5 33.87 -12.88 13.14
CA LEU A 5 33.12 -13.17 14.37
C LEU A 5 32.82 -14.68 14.48
N SER A 6 32.60 -15.16 15.71
CA SER A 6 31.97 -16.46 15.92
C SER A 6 30.47 -16.37 15.60
N ILE A 7 29.84 -17.50 15.23
CA ILE A 7 28.39 -17.54 14.96
C ILE A 7 27.56 -17.00 16.15
N PRO A 8 27.82 -17.36 17.42
CA PRO A 8 27.08 -16.77 18.54
C PRO A 8 27.24 -15.23 18.62
N SER A 9 28.42 -14.70 18.29
CA SER A 9 28.65 -13.24 18.33
C SER A 9 27.94 -12.53 17.17
N ALA A 10 27.90 -13.14 15.98
CA ALA A 10 27.15 -12.63 14.84
C ALA A 10 25.63 -12.63 15.10
N ASN A 11 25.11 -13.70 15.69
CA ASN A 11 23.69 -13.80 16.05
C ASN A 11 23.32 -12.81 17.16
N LEU A 12 24.21 -12.59 18.13
CA LEU A 12 24.02 -11.56 19.14
C LEU A 12 24.03 -10.16 18.53
N LEU A 13 24.96 -9.87 17.62
CA LEU A 13 24.99 -8.58 16.91
C LEU A 13 23.67 -8.32 16.18
N PHE A 14 23.15 -9.31 15.45
CA PHE A 14 21.84 -9.23 14.79
C PHE A 14 20.70 -8.92 15.76
N LEU A 15 20.61 -9.64 16.88
CA LEU A 15 19.57 -9.39 17.88
C LEU A 15 19.68 -7.99 18.50
N VAL A 16 20.91 -7.53 18.79
CA VAL A 16 21.14 -6.20 19.34
C VAL A 16 20.70 -5.11 18.36
N THR A 17 21.11 -5.19 17.08
CA THR A 17 20.69 -4.20 16.09
C THR A 17 19.18 -4.27 15.83
N MET A 18 18.56 -5.46 15.86
CA MET A 18 17.11 -5.63 15.72
C MET A 18 16.35 -4.93 16.86
N LEU A 19 16.78 -5.11 18.11
CA LEU A 19 16.19 -4.44 19.27
C LEU A 19 16.40 -2.91 19.22
N LEU A 20 17.58 -2.45 18.81
CA LEU A 20 17.85 -1.02 18.65
C LEU A 20 16.93 -0.38 17.61
N VAL A 21 16.72 -1.04 16.46
CA VAL A 21 15.83 -0.54 15.41
C VAL A 21 14.37 -0.50 15.88
N ILE A 22 13.87 -1.56 16.53
CA ILE A 22 12.48 -1.58 17.03
C ILE A 22 12.25 -0.55 18.12
N ILE A 23 13.19 -0.38 19.05
CA ILE A 23 12.97 0.47 20.23
C ILE A 23 13.34 1.91 19.89
N VAL A 24 14.59 2.15 19.51
CA VAL A 24 15.11 3.51 19.28
C VAL A 24 14.77 3.98 17.87
N GLY A 25 14.93 3.12 16.86
CA GLY A 25 14.65 3.47 15.46
C GLY A 25 13.19 3.90 15.26
N SER A 26 12.23 3.15 15.79
CA SER A 26 10.81 3.51 15.71
C SER A 26 10.51 4.87 16.35
N ILE A 27 11.10 5.20 17.51
CA ILE A 27 10.92 6.51 18.15
C ILE A 27 11.46 7.64 17.26
N VAL A 28 12.68 7.50 16.74
CA VAL A 28 13.32 8.58 15.95
C VAL A 28 12.63 8.76 14.60
N GLN A 29 12.15 7.68 13.97
CA GLN A 29 11.43 7.75 12.70
C GLN A 29 10.05 8.41 12.82
N VAL A 30 9.36 8.25 13.96
CA VAL A 30 8.10 8.96 14.25
C VAL A 30 8.33 10.48 14.39
N LEU A 31 9.47 10.90 14.96
CA LEU A 31 9.77 12.32 15.11
C LEU A 31 10.08 13.00 13.77
N HIS A 32 10.87 12.36 12.90
CA HIS A 32 11.18 12.88 11.58
C HIS A 32 11.62 11.75 10.65
N LEU A 33 10.79 11.35 9.68
CA LEU A 33 11.00 10.12 8.90
C LEU A 33 12.39 10.02 8.25
N SER A 34 12.76 10.97 7.35
CA SER A 34 14.00 10.84 6.58
C SER A 34 15.27 10.89 7.44
N TRP A 35 15.33 11.83 8.40
CA TRP A 35 16.45 11.90 9.35
C TRP A 35 16.49 10.70 10.28
N GLY A 36 15.34 10.22 10.72
CA GLY A 36 15.22 9.04 11.55
C GLY A 36 15.66 7.78 10.84
N LEU A 37 15.35 7.62 9.55
CA LEU A 37 15.88 6.53 8.72
C LEU A 37 17.41 6.60 8.62
N ILE A 38 17.98 7.76 8.23
CA ILE A 38 19.44 7.92 8.14
C ILE A 38 20.11 7.64 9.50
N ALA A 39 19.56 8.16 10.58
CA ALA A 39 20.08 7.94 11.93
C ALA A 39 19.99 6.47 12.35
N THR A 40 18.90 5.78 11.98
CA THR A 40 18.72 4.35 12.21
C THR A 40 19.82 3.56 11.50
N GLU A 41 20.01 3.80 10.21
CA GLU A 41 21.03 3.13 9.39
C GLU A 41 22.45 3.34 9.95
N VAL A 42 22.81 4.60 10.22
CA VAL A 42 24.17 4.94 10.63
C VAL A 42 24.45 4.49 12.08
N PHE A 43 23.58 4.84 13.03
CA PHE A 43 23.87 4.69 14.45
C PHE A 43 23.37 3.37 15.05
N LEU A 44 22.32 2.78 14.49
CA LEU A 44 21.69 1.58 15.06
C LEU A 44 22.04 0.30 14.28
N ILE A 45 22.53 0.44 13.04
CA ILE A 45 22.90 -0.70 12.18
C ILE A 45 24.42 -0.71 11.92
N ALA A 46 24.96 0.29 11.20
CA ALA A 46 26.37 0.28 10.80
C ALA A 46 27.33 0.45 11.97
N LEU A 47 27.07 1.40 12.88
CA LEU A 47 27.95 1.67 14.02
C LEU A 47 28.10 0.46 14.95
N PRO A 48 27.03 -0.24 15.39
CA PRO A 48 27.18 -1.45 16.20
C PRO A 48 27.96 -2.56 15.50
N ALA A 49 27.80 -2.73 14.18
CA ALA A 49 28.56 -3.70 13.40
C ALA A 49 30.07 -3.41 13.44
N ILE A 50 30.45 -2.14 13.22
CA ILE A 50 31.84 -1.68 13.28
C ILE A 50 32.41 -1.83 14.70
N LEU A 51 31.64 -1.44 15.73
CA LEU A 51 32.05 -1.55 17.13
C LEU A 51 32.27 -3.00 17.55
N PHE A 52 31.40 -3.93 17.12
CA PHE A 52 31.57 -5.37 17.40
C PHE A 52 32.85 -5.93 16.78
N LEU A 53 33.14 -5.57 15.52
CA LEU A 53 34.38 -5.98 14.86
C LEU A 53 35.62 -5.44 15.59
N ARG A 54 35.61 -4.16 15.95
CA ARG A 54 36.69 -3.52 16.71
C ARG A 54 36.88 -4.14 18.09
N ALA A 55 35.79 -4.36 18.84
CA ALA A 55 35.82 -4.98 20.16
C ALA A 55 36.35 -6.42 20.14
N ARG A 56 36.21 -7.12 19.01
CA ARG A 56 36.77 -8.47 18.79
C ARG A 56 38.12 -8.47 18.11
N LYS A 57 38.74 -7.29 17.90
CA LYS A 57 40.04 -7.10 17.26
C LYS A 57 40.12 -7.73 15.86
N ILE A 58 39.00 -7.72 15.13
CA ILE A 58 38.94 -8.17 13.73
C ILE A 58 39.21 -6.95 12.85
N PRO A 59 40.16 -6.99 11.91
CA PRO A 59 40.40 -5.87 11.01
C PRO A 59 39.18 -5.61 10.13
N LEU A 60 38.80 -4.34 10.00
CA LEU A 60 37.58 -3.94 9.29
C LEU A 60 37.60 -4.38 7.82
N LYS A 61 38.77 -4.37 7.17
CA LYS A 61 38.91 -4.80 5.79
C LYS A 61 38.45 -6.24 5.59
N GLU A 62 38.87 -7.16 6.46
CA GLU A 62 38.45 -8.56 6.38
C GLU A 62 37.03 -8.77 6.91
N GLY A 63 36.70 -8.17 8.06
CA GLY A 63 35.40 -8.34 8.71
C GLY A 63 34.23 -7.79 7.89
N LEU A 64 34.45 -6.71 7.15
CA LEU A 64 33.48 -6.10 6.24
C LEU A 64 33.68 -6.52 4.78
N ARG A 65 34.71 -7.33 4.46
CA ARG A 65 35.02 -7.75 3.08
C ARG A 65 35.18 -6.57 2.11
N LEU A 66 36.02 -5.60 2.45
CA LEU A 66 36.32 -4.42 1.62
C LEU A 66 37.28 -4.78 0.47
N ASN A 67 36.95 -5.83 -0.28
CA ASN A 67 37.72 -6.34 -1.40
C ASN A 67 37.36 -5.57 -2.67
N ARG A 68 38.36 -5.08 -3.41
CA ARG A 68 38.13 -4.32 -4.64
C ARG A 68 37.45 -5.21 -5.70
N ILE A 69 36.56 -4.61 -6.47
CA ILE A 69 35.88 -5.24 -7.60
C ILE A 69 36.32 -4.55 -8.89
N SER A 70 36.30 -5.28 -10.01
CA SER A 70 36.57 -4.69 -11.32
C SER A 70 35.37 -3.88 -11.81
N LEU A 71 35.60 -2.92 -12.71
CA LEU A 71 34.53 -2.09 -13.27
C LEU A 71 33.40 -2.90 -13.94
N PRO A 72 33.67 -3.95 -14.75
CA PRO A 72 32.59 -4.77 -15.31
C PRO A 72 31.69 -5.40 -14.24
N VAL A 73 32.28 -5.85 -13.13
CA VAL A 73 31.56 -6.46 -12.02
C VAL A 73 30.73 -5.42 -11.28
N ALA A 74 31.26 -4.20 -11.11
CA ALA A 74 30.52 -3.08 -10.52
C ALA A 74 29.29 -2.72 -11.36
N VAL A 75 29.46 -2.56 -12.68
CA VAL A 75 28.38 -2.23 -13.61
C VAL A 75 27.31 -3.33 -13.62
N ILE A 76 27.71 -4.60 -13.71
CA ILE A 76 26.74 -5.70 -13.72
C ILE A 76 26.02 -5.83 -12.37
N SER A 77 26.71 -5.58 -11.25
CA SER A 77 26.07 -5.59 -9.93
C SER A 77 24.98 -4.52 -9.84
N LEU A 78 25.27 -3.30 -10.31
CA LEU A 78 24.30 -2.21 -10.37
C LEU A 78 23.08 -2.54 -11.25
N LEU A 79 23.33 -2.99 -12.48
CA LEU A 79 22.27 -3.36 -13.43
C LEU A 79 21.42 -4.53 -12.91
N LEU A 80 22.05 -5.49 -12.24
CA LEU A 80 21.37 -6.62 -11.61
C LEU A 80 20.41 -6.13 -10.52
N GLY A 81 20.79 -5.10 -9.75
CA GLY A 81 19.90 -4.45 -8.79
C GLY A 81 18.67 -3.81 -9.44
N ILE A 82 18.89 -3.02 -10.50
CA ILE A 82 17.81 -2.34 -11.25
C ILE A 82 16.84 -3.35 -11.87
N SER A 83 17.35 -4.42 -12.50
CA SER A 83 16.48 -5.45 -13.09
C SER A 83 15.74 -6.27 -12.03
N THR A 84 16.38 -6.53 -10.89
CA THR A 84 15.77 -7.26 -9.77
C THR A 84 14.63 -6.46 -9.15
N TYR A 85 14.74 -5.12 -9.08
CA TYR A 85 13.64 -4.26 -8.61
C TYR A 85 12.35 -4.51 -9.41
N LEU A 86 12.43 -4.50 -10.74
CA LEU A 86 11.26 -4.72 -11.61
C LEU A 86 10.59 -6.08 -11.34
N PHE A 87 11.40 -7.12 -11.17
CA PHE A 87 10.89 -8.44 -10.83
C PHE A 87 10.30 -8.50 -9.41
N SER A 88 10.91 -7.81 -8.44
CA SER A 88 10.39 -7.76 -7.07
C SER A 88 9.01 -7.10 -6.99
N VAL A 89 8.79 -6.03 -7.78
CA VAL A 89 7.49 -5.36 -7.88
C VAL A 89 6.43 -6.30 -8.47
N LEU A 90 6.78 -7.12 -9.47
CA LEU A 90 5.86 -8.13 -9.99
C LEU A 90 5.41 -9.12 -8.90
N ILE A 91 6.35 -9.62 -8.10
CA ILE A 91 6.03 -10.54 -7.00
C ILE A 91 5.13 -9.83 -5.98
N GLU A 92 5.46 -8.60 -5.58
CA GLU A 92 4.65 -7.83 -4.63
C GLU A 92 3.22 -7.62 -5.14
N LEU A 93 3.04 -7.25 -6.41
CA LEU A 93 1.71 -7.08 -7.02
C LEU A 93 0.93 -8.41 -7.04
N VAL A 94 1.56 -9.50 -7.46
CA VAL A 94 0.90 -10.82 -7.45
C VAL A 94 0.50 -11.22 -6.04
N MET A 95 1.37 -11.02 -5.06
CA MET A 95 1.08 -11.36 -3.66
C MET A 95 0.02 -10.47 -3.04
N ALA A 96 -0.01 -9.18 -3.37
CA ALA A 96 -1.07 -8.28 -2.94
C ALA A 96 -2.43 -8.76 -3.46
N ASN A 97 -2.51 -9.11 -4.76
CA ASN A 97 -3.73 -9.65 -5.36
C ASN A 97 -4.15 -11.01 -4.76
N LEU A 98 -3.20 -11.90 -4.46
CA LEU A 98 -3.50 -13.23 -3.91
C LEU A 98 -3.88 -13.20 -2.42
N SER A 99 -3.27 -12.32 -1.64
CA SER A 99 -3.47 -12.28 -0.19
C SER A 99 -4.61 -11.37 0.25
N GLY A 100 -5.04 -10.42 -0.60
CA GLY A 100 -5.99 -9.38 -0.24
C GLY A 100 -5.49 -8.44 0.86
N LEU A 101 -4.23 -8.59 1.31
CA LEU A 101 -3.63 -7.72 2.31
C LEU A 101 -3.15 -6.44 1.64
N PRO A 102 -3.56 -5.25 2.11
CA PRO A 102 -3.02 -4.01 1.60
C PRO A 102 -1.51 -3.95 1.85
N SER A 103 -0.79 -3.32 0.92
CA SER A 103 0.57 -2.87 1.18
C SER A 103 0.57 -1.99 2.43
N VAL A 104 1.63 -2.08 3.26
CA VAL A 104 1.78 -1.22 4.45
C VAL A 104 1.61 0.24 4.04
N ASP A 105 0.50 0.84 4.45
CA ASP A 105 0.14 2.21 4.11
C ASP A 105 0.92 3.15 5.05
N LEU A 106 1.88 3.88 4.49
CA LEU A 106 2.53 4.96 5.23
C LEU A 106 1.60 6.17 5.16
N SER A 107 1.23 6.74 6.31
CA SER A 107 0.41 7.95 6.37
C SER A 107 0.97 9.01 5.41
N GLN A 108 0.12 9.59 4.55
CA GLN A 108 0.57 10.57 3.53
C GLN A 108 1.32 11.77 4.13
N SER A 109 1.02 12.12 5.38
CA SER A 109 1.71 13.15 6.17
C SER A 109 3.18 12.83 6.49
N ALA A 110 3.57 11.55 6.45
CA ALA A 110 4.94 11.10 6.64
C ALA A 110 5.74 11.03 5.33
N LEU A 111 5.08 11.09 4.17
CA LEU A 111 5.73 11.03 2.87
C LEU A 111 6.40 12.38 2.53
N PRO A 112 7.52 12.37 1.79
CA PRO A 112 8.21 13.59 1.43
C PRO A 112 7.34 14.49 0.53
N GLN A 113 7.26 15.78 0.84
CA GLN A 113 6.38 16.77 0.17
C GLN A 113 7.16 17.90 -0.55
N SER A 114 8.50 17.91 -0.47
CA SER A 114 9.34 18.96 -1.09
C SER A 114 10.59 18.37 -1.72
N THR A 115 11.23 19.11 -2.63
CA THR A 115 12.47 18.69 -3.30
C THR A 115 13.58 18.32 -2.31
N PHE A 116 13.71 19.07 -1.21
CA PHE A 116 14.69 18.75 -0.17
C PHE A 116 14.34 17.45 0.56
N GLN A 117 13.06 17.23 0.89
CA GLN A 117 12.61 15.99 1.51
C GLN A 117 12.74 14.79 0.55
N TYR A 118 12.52 14.96 -0.76
CA TYR A 118 12.80 13.93 -1.76
C TYR A 118 14.28 13.57 -1.81
N ALA A 119 15.17 14.57 -1.77
CA ALA A 119 16.61 14.33 -1.72
C ALA A 119 17.01 13.58 -0.46
N LEU A 120 16.49 13.98 0.71
CA LEU A 120 16.74 13.27 1.97
C LEU A 120 16.19 11.85 1.97
N TYR A 121 14.98 11.64 1.45
CA TYR A 121 14.38 10.32 1.28
C TYR A 121 15.24 9.43 0.37
N PHE A 122 15.71 9.95 -0.76
CA PHE A 122 16.63 9.23 -1.64
C PHE A 122 17.95 8.87 -0.92
N VAL A 123 18.54 9.81 -0.19
CA VAL A 123 19.77 9.53 0.59
C VAL A 123 19.52 8.46 1.66
N ALA A 124 18.37 8.47 2.32
CA ALA A 124 18.01 7.47 3.31
C ALA A 124 17.87 6.08 2.68
N ILE A 125 17.00 5.94 1.68
CA ILE A 125 16.60 4.66 1.11
C ILE A 125 17.62 4.12 0.11
N ALA A 126 18.11 4.96 -0.80
CA ALA A 126 18.97 4.53 -1.90
C ALA A 126 20.46 4.46 -1.53
N ILE A 127 20.92 5.20 -0.51
CA ILE A 127 22.35 5.27 -0.16
C ILE A 127 22.61 4.71 1.24
N SER A 128 21.95 5.27 2.26
CA SER A 128 22.26 4.95 3.66
C SER A 128 21.95 3.49 3.98
N ALA A 129 20.73 3.03 3.66
CA ALA A 129 20.32 1.65 3.85
C ALA A 129 21.22 0.63 3.10
N PRO A 130 21.46 0.78 1.77
CA PRO A 130 22.35 -0.11 1.04
C PRO A 130 23.77 -0.19 1.60
N ILE A 131 24.32 0.90 2.12
CA ILE A 131 25.65 0.84 2.73
C ILE A 131 25.59 0.17 4.11
N CYS A 132 24.69 0.61 4.98
CA CYS A 132 24.68 0.23 6.39
C CYS A 132 24.22 -1.21 6.60
N GLU A 133 23.19 -1.64 5.88
CA GLU A 133 22.70 -3.01 5.96
C GLU A 133 23.74 -4.01 5.42
N GLU A 134 24.42 -3.70 4.32
CA GLU A 134 25.47 -4.57 3.76
C GLU A 134 26.68 -4.69 4.70
N LEU A 135 27.04 -3.60 5.39
CA LEU A 135 28.07 -3.59 6.43
C LEU A 135 27.73 -4.51 7.61
N LEU A 136 26.45 -4.76 7.90
CA LEU A 136 25.99 -5.67 8.96
C LEU A 136 25.84 -7.11 8.44
N PHE A 137 25.03 -7.30 7.41
CA PHE A 137 24.60 -8.63 6.97
C PHE A 137 25.68 -9.35 6.16
N ARG A 138 26.31 -8.66 5.20
CA ARG A 138 27.23 -9.31 4.23
C ARG A 138 28.68 -9.27 4.69
N GLY A 139 28.99 -8.30 5.56
CA GLY A 139 30.23 -8.25 6.34
C GLY A 139 30.25 -9.29 7.47
N PRO A 140 30.07 -8.89 8.74
CA PRO A 140 30.36 -9.73 9.91
C PRO A 140 29.45 -10.96 10.03
N ILE A 141 28.16 -10.84 9.71
CA ILE A 141 27.20 -11.95 9.87
C ILE A 141 27.49 -13.05 8.86
N GLN A 142 27.42 -12.76 7.56
CA GLN A 142 27.65 -13.76 6.52
C GLN A 142 29.06 -14.36 6.59
N THR A 143 30.09 -13.55 6.83
CA THR A 143 31.47 -14.06 6.96
C THR A 143 31.61 -15.06 8.13
N ALA A 144 30.90 -14.84 9.25
CA ALA A 144 30.93 -15.76 10.38
C ALA A 144 30.40 -17.16 10.02
N TYR A 145 29.36 -17.22 9.19
CA TYR A 145 28.80 -18.47 8.68
C TYR A 145 29.67 -19.07 7.56
N GLU A 146 30.17 -18.27 6.63
CA GLU A 146 31.01 -18.75 5.52
C GLU A 146 32.28 -19.46 6.01
N GLN A 147 32.87 -19.03 7.13
CA GLN A 147 34.07 -19.65 7.69
C GLN A 147 33.81 -20.95 8.47
N ARG A 148 32.55 -21.31 8.72
CA ARG A 148 32.18 -22.40 9.66
C ARG A 148 31.10 -23.34 9.16
N LYS A 149 30.44 -23.01 8.04
CA LYS A 149 29.30 -23.74 7.48
C LYS A 149 29.45 -23.83 5.97
N SER A 150 28.65 -24.70 5.34
CA SER A 150 28.62 -24.79 3.88
C SER A 150 28.13 -23.48 3.27
N ALA A 151 28.47 -23.25 2.00
CA ALA A 151 28.04 -22.07 1.24
C ALA A 151 26.51 -21.88 1.29
N ALA A 152 25.75 -22.97 1.19
CA ALA A 152 24.29 -22.93 1.27
C ALA A 152 23.79 -22.34 2.59
N PHE A 153 24.29 -22.81 3.74
CA PHE A 153 23.93 -22.27 5.06
C PHE A 153 24.43 -20.84 5.25
N ALA A 154 25.59 -20.51 4.70
CA ALA A 154 26.18 -19.19 4.79
C ALA A 154 25.46 -18.13 3.94
N ILE A 155 24.70 -18.55 2.92
CA ILE A 155 23.81 -17.68 2.15
C ILE A 155 22.42 -17.66 2.80
N ALA A 156 21.86 -18.83 3.09
CA ALA A 156 20.47 -18.94 3.53
C ALA A 156 20.21 -18.28 4.89
N ILE A 157 21.06 -18.51 5.90
CA ILE A 157 20.79 -17.98 7.23
C ILE A 157 20.87 -16.44 7.26
N PRO A 158 21.91 -15.78 6.73
CA PRO A 158 21.95 -14.32 6.66
C PRO A 158 20.85 -13.72 5.77
N ALA A 159 20.46 -14.40 4.67
CA ALA A 159 19.35 -13.96 3.83
C ALA A 159 18.01 -13.98 4.59
N LEU A 160 17.75 -15.04 5.36
CA LEU A 160 16.57 -15.10 6.23
C LEU A 160 16.63 -14.03 7.33
N MET A 161 17.78 -13.86 7.98
CA MET A 161 17.98 -12.82 8.99
C MET A 161 17.68 -11.43 8.41
N PHE A 162 18.16 -11.13 7.20
CA PHE A 162 17.87 -9.89 6.47
C PHE A 162 16.37 -9.73 6.19
N ALA A 163 15.72 -10.75 5.63
CA ALA A 163 14.30 -10.67 5.28
C ALA A 163 13.41 -10.46 6.52
N PHE A 164 13.67 -11.21 7.60
CA PHE A 164 12.92 -11.06 8.86
C PHE A 164 13.25 -9.77 9.60
N TYR A 165 14.39 -9.11 9.33
CA TYR A 165 14.73 -7.82 9.92
C TYR A 165 13.74 -6.70 9.55
N HIS A 166 12.96 -6.89 8.48
CA HIS A 166 12.06 -5.88 7.95
C HIS A 166 10.65 -5.91 8.57
N PHE A 167 10.29 -6.95 9.33
CA PHE A 167 8.95 -7.07 9.97
C PHE A 167 7.74 -6.93 9.03
N ARG A 168 7.90 -7.17 7.72
CA ARG A 168 6.85 -7.04 6.71
C ARG A 168 6.42 -8.39 6.18
N LEU A 169 5.35 -8.96 6.74
CA LEU A 169 4.87 -10.29 6.32
C LEU A 169 4.40 -10.32 4.86
N SER A 170 3.58 -9.35 4.44
CA SER A 170 3.09 -9.25 3.06
C SER A 170 4.21 -9.04 2.03
N GLY A 171 5.31 -8.40 2.43
CA GLY A 171 6.49 -8.17 1.59
C GLY A 171 7.50 -9.33 1.57
N LEU A 172 7.41 -10.31 2.49
CA LEU A 172 8.39 -11.41 2.57
C LEU A 172 8.56 -12.19 1.25
N PRO A 173 7.50 -12.54 0.50
CA PRO A 173 7.67 -13.30 -0.73
C PRO A 173 8.50 -12.58 -1.79
N GLY A 174 8.39 -11.24 -1.87
CA GLY A 174 9.22 -10.41 -2.74
C GLY A 174 10.65 -10.24 -2.20
N LEU A 175 10.78 -10.09 -0.87
CA LEU A 175 12.06 -9.84 -0.21
C LEU A 175 12.97 -11.07 -0.14
N LEU A 176 12.42 -12.28 -0.04
CA LEU A 176 13.22 -13.50 0.10
C LEU A 176 14.13 -13.75 -1.11
N PRO A 177 13.64 -13.82 -2.37
CA PRO A 177 14.50 -14.02 -3.54
C PRO A 177 15.63 -12.98 -3.63
N VAL A 178 15.33 -11.74 -3.29
CA VAL A 178 16.28 -10.62 -3.25
C VAL A 178 17.36 -10.85 -2.19
N ALA A 179 16.96 -11.20 -0.97
CA ALA A 179 17.89 -11.47 0.13
C ALA A 179 18.85 -12.63 -0.19
N PHE A 180 18.34 -13.69 -0.82
CA PHE A 180 19.16 -14.81 -1.32
C PHE A 180 20.12 -14.38 -2.43
N LEU A 181 19.67 -13.54 -3.37
CA LEU A 181 20.53 -13.00 -4.42
C LEU A 181 21.68 -12.17 -3.84
N PHE A 182 21.41 -11.30 -2.86
CA PHE A 182 22.44 -10.50 -2.20
C PHE A 182 23.45 -11.42 -1.51
N GLY A 183 22.97 -12.41 -0.75
CA GLY A 183 23.82 -13.40 -0.10
C GLY A 183 24.70 -14.16 -1.10
N TYR A 184 24.14 -14.57 -2.25
CA TYR A 184 24.88 -15.23 -3.32
C TYR A 184 25.95 -14.33 -3.95
N VAL A 185 25.61 -13.08 -4.29
CA VAL A 185 26.53 -12.12 -4.90
C VAL A 185 27.67 -11.77 -3.93
N ALA A 186 27.37 -11.57 -2.64
CA ALA A 186 28.39 -11.39 -1.61
C ALA A 186 29.29 -12.62 -1.48
N TRP A 187 28.71 -13.82 -1.41
CA TRP A 187 29.46 -15.08 -1.33
C TRP A 187 30.42 -15.23 -2.50
N ARG A 188 29.93 -15.02 -3.73
CA ARG A 188 30.68 -15.22 -4.97
C ARG A 188 31.79 -14.19 -5.15
N SER A 189 31.50 -12.89 -4.97
CA SER A 189 32.46 -11.79 -5.17
C SER A 189 33.44 -11.62 -4.02
N ARG A 190 33.13 -12.18 -2.84
CA ARG A 190 33.81 -11.88 -1.57
C ARG A 190 33.91 -10.38 -1.28
N SER A 191 32.99 -9.55 -1.78
CA SER A 191 33.05 -8.10 -1.61
C SER A 191 31.68 -7.52 -1.28
N ILE A 192 31.61 -6.67 -0.26
CA ILE A 192 30.39 -5.89 -0.01
C ILE A 192 30.18 -4.80 -1.06
N TYR A 193 31.20 -4.37 -1.81
CA TYR A 193 30.98 -3.35 -2.85
C TYR A 193 30.07 -3.86 -3.97
N SER A 194 30.16 -5.15 -4.33
CA SER A 194 29.24 -5.75 -5.29
C SER A 194 27.80 -5.72 -4.77
N THR A 195 27.58 -6.09 -3.51
CA THR A 195 26.22 -6.10 -2.96
C THR A 195 25.70 -4.71 -2.62
N ILE A 196 26.54 -3.77 -2.20
CA ILE A 196 26.17 -2.36 -2.03
C ILE A 196 25.68 -1.78 -3.36
N LEU A 197 26.38 -2.03 -4.48
CA LEU A 197 25.94 -1.53 -5.79
C LEU A 197 24.64 -2.17 -6.27
N LEU A 198 24.49 -3.47 -6.03
CA LEU A 198 23.26 -4.19 -6.35
C LEU A 198 22.08 -3.66 -5.51
N HIS A 199 22.27 -3.54 -4.19
CA HIS A 199 21.27 -3.01 -3.27
C HIS A 199 20.97 -1.53 -3.57
N PHE A 200 21.98 -0.70 -3.86
CA PHE A 200 21.81 0.67 -4.34
C PHE A 200 20.98 0.71 -5.62
N GLY A 201 21.28 -0.12 -6.62
CA GLY A 201 20.52 -0.13 -7.89
C GLY A 201 19.04 -0.44 -7.67
N MET A 202 18.74 -1.38 -6.78
CA MET A 202 17.38 -1.74 -6.42
C MET A 202 16.67 -0.61 -5.65
N ASN A 203 17.28 -0.10 -4.57
CA ASN A 203 16.67 0.93 -3.72
C ASN A 203 16.62 2.30 -4.40
N ALA A 204 17.59 2.64 -5.25
CA ALA A 204 17.55 3.86 -6.07
C ALA A 204 16.39 3.79 -7.07
N SER A 205 16.18 2.63 -7.70
CA SER A 205 15.02 2.43 -8.58
C SER A 205 13.72 2.62 -7.81
N SER A 206 13.58 1.97 -6.65
CA SER A 206 12.42 2.14 -5.77
C SER A 206 12.20 3.61 -5.37
N ALA A 207 13.23 4.28 -4.84
CA ALA A 207 13.12 5.65 -4.37
C ALA A 207 12.79 6.63 -5.50
N ILE A 208 13.38 6.47 -6.69
CA ILE A 208 13.08 7.30 -7.86
C ILE A 208 11.61 7.11 -8.28
N ILE A 209 11.14 5.86 -8.36
CA ILE A 209 9.75 5.58 -8.74
C ILE A 209 8.77 6.17 -7.72
N THR A 210 9.05 6.06 -6.43
CA THR A 210 8.25 6.71 -5.38
C THR A 210 8.24 8.24 -5.53
N ILE A 211 9.39 8.87 -5.71
CA ILE A 211 9.47 10.34 -5.88
C ILE A 211 8.73 10.79 -7.15
N LEU A 212 8.84 10.04 -8.24
CA LEU A 212 8.08 10.30 -9.46
C LEU A 212 6.57 10.20 -9.22
N ALA A 213 6.11 9.20 -8.45
CA ALA A 213 4.70 9.05 -8.12
C ALA A 213 4.20 10.23 -7.28
N LEU A 214 4.95 10.60 -6.25
CA LEU A 214 4.61 11.73 -5.36
C LEU A 214 4.65 13.09 -6.05
N SER A 215 5.42 13.23 -7.13
CA SER A 215 5.45 14.44 -7.96
C SER A 215 4.37 14.46 -9.06
N GLY A 216 3.43 13.51 -9.06
CA GLY A 216 2.33 13.44 -10.04
C GLY A 216 2.77 12.94 -11.43
N ASN A 217 3.96 12.35 -11.56
CA ASN A 217 4.41 11.79 -12.82
C ASN A 217 3.65 10.50 -13.15
N LYS A 218 3.25 10.33 -14.41
CA LYS A 218 2.46 9.17 -14.87
C LYS A 218 3.31 7.91 -15.15
N PHE A 219 4.64 8.03 -15.17
CA PHE A 219 5.55 6.92 -15.47
C PHE A 219 5.44 5.73 -14.51
N PRO A 220 5.41 5.90 -13.18
CA PRO A 220 5.18 4.80 -12.23
C PRO A 220 3.91 4.00 -12.54
N ASN A 221 2.78 4.68 -12.80
CA ASN A 221 1.53 4.02 -13.13
C ASN A 221 1.65 3.22 -14.43
N ALA A 222 2.25 3.81 -15.47
CA ALA A 222 2.49 3.11 -16.74
C ALA A 222 3.42 1.89 -16.60
N LEU A 223 4.41 1.97 -15.70
CA LEU A 223 5.32 0.87 -15.38
C LEU A 223 4.58 -0.27 -14.65
N PHE A 224 3.81 0.07 -13.62
CA PHE A 224 3.13 -0.91 -12.77
C PHE A 224 1.91 -1.54 -13.43
N SER A 225 1.26 -0.85 -14.38
CA SER A 225 0.16 -1.42 -15.16
C SER A 225 0.61 -2.43 -16.23
N ASN A 226 1.92 -2.59 -16.45
CA ASN A 226 2.46 -3.43 -17.53
C ASN A 226 3.26 -4.62 -16.98
N TYR A 227 2.54 -5.72 -16.73
CA TYR A 227 3.11 -6.98 -16.25
C TYR A 227 4.22 -7.55 -17.15
N TRP A 228 4.22 -7.28 -18.46
CA TRP A 228 5.29 -7.73 -19.36
C TRP A 228 6.60 -6.99 -19.12
N ILE A 229 6.54 -5.68 -18.85
CA ILE A 229 7.74 -4.91 -18.50
C ILE A 229 8.31 -5.41 -17.18
N LEU A 230 7.46 -5.59 -16.16
CA LEU A 230 7.89 -6.11 -14.87
C LEU A 230 8.46 -7.54 -14.98
N GLY A 231 7.78 -8.40 -15.76
CA GLY A 231 8.21 -9.77 -16.04
C GLY A 231 9.52 -9.86 -16.82
N SER A 232 9.79 -8.91 -17.72
CA SER A 232 11.08 -8.82 -18.42
C SER A 232 12.25 -8.61 -17.46
N GLY A 233 12.00 -7.99 -16.30
CA GLY A 233 12.96 -7.83 -15.22
C GLY A 233 13.56 -9.17 -14.75
N LEU A 234 12.76 -10.25 -14.70
CA LEU A 234 13.26 -11.59 -14.35
C LEU A 234 14.23 -12.10 -15.41
N ALA A 235 13.86 -12.02 -16.69
CA ALA A 235 14.71 -12.49 -17.79
C ALA A 235 16.05 -11.75 -17.81
N VAL A 236 16.02 -10.42 -17.67
CA VAL A 236 17.23 -9.59 -17.58
C VAL A 236 18.06 -9.95 -16.35
N THR A 237 17.43 -10.13 -15.19
CA THR A 237 18.11 -10.55 -13.94
C THR A 237 18.83 -11.88 -14.12
N LEU A 238 18.21 -12.87 -14.74
CA LEU A 238 18.82 -14.18 -14.99
C LEU A 238 20.01 -14.08 -15.95
N VAL A 239 19.90 -13.29 -17.02
CA VAL A 239 21.00 -13.04 -17.96
C VAL A 239 22.16 -12.33 -17.26
N LEU A 240 21.89 -11.26 -16.51
CA LEU A 240 22.93 -10.52 -15.79
C LEU A 240 23.58 -11.37 -14.69
N LEU A 241 22.80 -12.20 -13.98
CA LEU A 241 23.32 -13.14 -13.01
C LEU A 241 24.22 -14.18 -13.68
N PHE A 242 23.83 -14.71 -14.83
CA PHE A 242 24.68 -15.62 -15.61
C PHE A 242 26.00 -14.94 -16.00
N ILE A 243 25.97 -13.71 -16.53
CA ILE A 243 27.18 -12.97 -16.88
C ILE A 243 28.03 -12.71 -15.63
N PHE A 244 27.42 -12.32 -14.51
CA PHE A 244 28.11 -12.14 -13.23
C PHE A 244 28.84 -13.42 -12.80
N ILE A 245 28.19 -14.58 -12.89
CA ILE A 245 28.78 -15.90 -12.57
C ILE A 245 29.98 -16.23 -13.47
N ARG A 246 29.95 -15.79 -14.74
CA ARG A 246 31.06 -15.96 -15.68
C ARG A 246 32.24 -15.04 -15.35
N LEU A 247 31.98 -13.80 -14.92
CA LEU A 247 33.02 -12.83 -14.56
C LEU A 247 33.62 -13.04 -13.16
N GLN A 248 32.85 -13.64 -12.25
CA GLN A 248 33.29 -13.94 -10.89
C GLN A 248 33.42 -15.46 -10.74
N PRO A 249 34.63 -16.03 -10.80
CA PRO A 249 34.83 -17.46 -10.58
C PRO A 249 34.43 -17.88 -9.17
N LYS A 250 34.26 -19.18 -8.95
CA LYS A 250 33.85 -19.71 -7.64
C LYS A 250 34.94 -19.36 -6.63
N PRO A 251 34.59 -18.76 -5.48
CA PRO A 251 35.60 -18.45 -4.47
C PRO A 251 36.17 -19.75 -3.90
N GLU A 252 37.45 -19.71 -3.55
CA GLU A 252 38.06 -20.79 -2.78
C GLU A 252 37.33 -20.96 -1.43
N PRO A 253 37.12 -22.21 -0.98
CA PRO A 253 36.59 -22.47 0.35
C PRO A 253 37.47 -21.80 1.41
N TYR A 254 36.85 -21.31 2.49
CA TYR A 254 37.64 -20.90 3.64
C TYR A 254 38.32 -22.12 4.26
N GLU A 255 39.55 -21.91 4.75
CA GLU A 255 40.16 -22.86 5.67
C GLU A 255 39.21 -23.08 6.86
N ALA A 256 38.94 -24.34 7.18
CA ALA A 256 38.02 -24.70 8.23
C ALA A 256 38.53 -24.15 9.57
N VAL A 257 37.72 -23.30 10.21
CA VAL A 257 38.01 -22.83 11.56
C VAL A 257 37.50 -23.87 12.55
N GLU A 258 38.41 -24.60 13.20
CA GLU A 258 38.04 -25.48 14.32
C GLU A 258 37.41 -24.64 15.44
N GLU A 259 36.14 -24.91 15.76
CA GLU A 259 35.46 -24.35 16.92
C GLU A 259 35.39 -25.39 18.04
N ALA A 260 35.65 -24.96 19.27
CA ALA A 260 35.34 -25.76 20.45
C ALA A 260 33.85 -26.17 20.42
N PRO A 261 33.50 -27.38 20.88
CA PRO A 261 32.12 -27.85 20.88
C PRO A 261 31.27 -26.99 21.81
N VAL A 262 30.49 -26.08 21.22
CA VAL A 262 29.50 -25.27 21.94
C VAL A 262 28.12 -25.91 21.76
N LYS A 263 27.37 -26.07 22.85
CA LYS A 263 25.98 -26.55 22.81
C LYS A 263 25.16 -25.73 21.80
N TRP A 264 24.35 -26.40 20.98
CA TRP A 264 23.54 -25.78 19.93
C TRP A 264 22.76 -24.54 20.42
N PHE A 265 22.13 -24.63 21.59
CA PHE A 265 21.38 -23.52 22.17
C PHE A 265 22.24 -22.26 22.37
N LYS A 266 23.45 -22.40 22.92
CA LYS A 266 24.37 -21.27 23.11
C LYS A 266 24.81 -20.63 21.77
N LYS A 267 24.70 -21.35 20.66
CA LYS A 267 25.04 -20.86 19.31
C LYS A 267 23.89 -20.10 18.64
N TYR A 268 22.64 -20.45 18.94
CA TYR A 268 21.47 -19.96 18.20
C TYR A 268 20.39 -19.28 19.05
N TRP A 269 20.54 -19.18 20.38
CA TRP A 269 19.54 -18.56 21.26
C TRP A 269 19.11 -17.15 20.80
N ALA A 270 20.04 -16.34 20.28
CA ALA A 270 19.73 -14.99 19.82
C ALA A 270 18.81 -14.99 18.59
N LEU A 271 18.92 -16.00 17.71
CA LEU A 271 17.98 -16.18 16.60
C LEU A 271 16.61 -16.66 17.07
N ILE A 272 16.57 -17.48 18.13
CA ILE A 272 15.29 -17.91 18.74
C ILE A 272 14.56 -16.70 19.31
N VAL A 273 15.25 -15.85 20.07
CA VAL A 273 14.68 -14.62 20.62
C VAL A 273 14.23 -13.67 19.50
N ALA A 274 15.04 -13.48 18.47
CA ALA A 274 14.66 -12.68 17.30
C ALA A 274 13.42 -13.24 16.57
N GLY A 275 13.32 -14.57 16.44
CA GLY A 275 12.16 -15.22 15.82
C GLY A 275 10.87 -15.03 16.64
N ILE A 276 10.96 -15.13 17.98
CA ILE A 276 9.83 -14.84 18.86
C ILE A 276 9.43 -13.36 18.73
N LEU A 277 10.40 -12.45 18.75
CA LEU A 277 10.17 -11.01 18.59
C LEU A 277 9.48 -10.70 17.26
N TYR A 278 9.95 -11.29 16.16
CA TYR A 278 9.31 -11.18 14.85
C TYR A 278 7.86 -11.66 14.89
N ALA A 279 7.62 -12.86 15.42
CA ALA A 279 6.28 -13.44 15.49
C ALA A 279 5.32 -12.59 16.33
N VAL A 280 5.80 -12.00 17.43
CA VAL A 280 5.00 -11.09 18.27
C VAL A 280 4.68 -9.80 17.51
N VAL A 281 5.68 -9.12 16.94
CA VAL A 281 5.46 -7.84 16.23
C VAL A 281 4.53 -8.06 15.03
N VAL A 282 4.83 -9.06 14.18
CA VAL A 282 4.00 -9.36 13.02
C VAL A 282 2.62 -9.87 13.41
N GLY A 283 2.52 -10.67 14.47
CA GLY A 283 1.25 -11.13 15.01
C GLY A 283 0.38 -9.96 15.48
N LEU A 284 0.96 -8.97 16.16
CA LEU A 284 0.26 -7.76 16.57
C LEU A 284 -0.15 -6.89 15.38
N THR A 285 0.72 -6.69 14.38
CA THR A 285 0.37 -5.92 13.19
C THR A 285 -0.71 -6.60 12.35
N LEU A 286 -0.61 -7.93 12.18
CA LEU A 286 -1.63 -8.70 11.50
C LEU A 286 -2.94 -8.73 12.29
N TYR A 287 -2.88 -8.89 13.60
CA TYR A 287 -4.07 -8.81 14.44
C TYR A 287 -4.74 -7.45 14.25
N ALA A 288 -4.01 -6.34 14.35
CA ALA A 288 -4.53 -5.00 14.09
C ALA A 288 -5.16 -4.86 12.69
N GLN A 289 -4.52 -5.44 11.66
CA GLN A 289 -5.01 -5.44 10.28
C GLN A 289 -6.23 -6.36 10.05
N LEU A 290 -6.26 -7.56 10.65
CA LEU A 290 -7.24 -8.61 10.39
C LEU A 290 -8.47 -8.52 11.30
N THR A 291 -8.30 -8.12 12.56
CA THR A 291 -9.42 -7.95 13.47
C THR A 291 -10.09 -6.60 13.32
N GLY A 292 -9.59 -5.75 12.41
CA GLY A 292 -10.07 -4.39 12.28
C GLY A 292 -10.15 -3.75 13.66
N ALA A 293 -9.05 -3.74 14.44
CA ALA A 293 -9.09 -3.14 15.79
C ALA A 293 -9.34 -1.62 15.77
N THR A 294 -9.61 -1.05 14.58
CA THR A 294 -10.24 0.25 14.33
C THR A 294 -11.25 0.19 13.18
N ALA A 295 -11.82 -0.98 12.86
CA ALA A 295 -12.88 -1.14 11.89
C ALA A 295 -14.14 -1.72 12.54
N SER A 296 -15.04 -0.84 12.93
CA SER A 296 -16.37 -1.26 13.39
C SER A 296 -17.12 -1.89 12.22
N THR A 297 -17.69 -3.07 12.42
CA THR A 297 -18.72 -3.61 11.52
C THR A 297 -20.06 -2.93 11.74
N ASN A 298 -20.27 -2.34 12.91
CA ASN A 298 -21.49 -1.65 13.26
C ASN A 298 -21.33 -0.18 12.87
N LEU A 299 -21.95 0.21 11.76
CA LEU A 299 -22.04 1.60 11.35
C LEU A 299 -23.04 2.29 12.28
N THR A 300 -22.54 3.16 13.16
CA THR A 300 -23.40 3.99 14.01
C THR A 300 -23.56 5.34 13.34
N TYR A 301 -24.80 5.74 13.12
CA TYR A 301 -25.11 7.02 12.51
C TYR A 301 -25.59 7.99 13.58
N THR A 302 -25.07 9.21 13.51
CA THR A 302 -25.60 10.35 14.26
C THR A 302 -26.88 10.84 13.60
N ARG A 303 -27.83 11.29 14.40
CA ARG A 303 -29.10 11.82 13.88
C ARG A 303 -28.83 13.17 13.19
N PRO A 304 -29.21 13.34 11.92
CA PRO A 304 -29.11 14.65 11.27
C PRO A 304 -30.15 15.63 11.88
N GLU A 305 -29.69 16.80 12.34
CA GLU A 305 -30.56 17.86 12.89
C GLU A 305 -31.15 18.76 11.79
N LEU A 306 -31.81 18.14 10.81
CA LEU A 306 -32.45 18.86 9.72
C LEU A 306 -33.73 19.56 10.20
N THR A 307 -33.68 20.89 10.29
CA THR A 307 -34.83 21.74 10.66
C THR A 307 -35.51 22.40 9.47
N ALA A 308 -34.83 22.44 8.31
CA ALA A 308 -35.32 22.98 7.05
C ALA A 308 -34.77 22.16 5.87
N PRO A 309 -35.37 22.25 4.67
CA PRO A 309 -34.82 21.63 3.47
C PRO A 309 -33.44 22.19 3.12
N VAL A 310 -32.54 21.33 2.64
CA VAL A 310 -31.17 21.68 2.27
C VAL A 310 -30.95 21.36 0.80
N GLU A 311 -30.73 22.41 0.02
CA GLU A 311 -30.51 22.31 -1.42
C GLU A 311 -29.01 22.28 -1.74
N SER A 312 -28.64 21.36 -2.63
CA SER A 312 -27.26 21.11 -3.04
C SER A 312 -27.20 21.02 -4.56
N ARG A 313 -26.49 21.96 -5.17
CA ARG A 313 -26.30 22.03 -6.61
C ARG A 313 -24.92 21.55 -6.97
N TYR A 314 -24.80 20.58 -7.86
CA TYR A 314 -23.52 20.00 -8.27
C TYR A 314 -23.31 20.17 -9.77
N GLN A 315 -22.08 20.48 -10.17
CA GLN A 315 -21.63 20.24 -11.53
C GLN A 315 -21.14 18.79 -11.64
N SER A 316 -21.52 18.10 -12.71
CA SER A 316 -21.06 16.76 -13.05
C SER A 316 -19.86 16.87 -13.99
N VAL A 317 -18.73 16.30 -13.59
CA VAL A 317 -17.45 16.41 -14.30
C VAL A 317 -16.98 15.03 -14.69
N ASN A 318 -16.57 14.85 -15.95
CA ASN A 318 -15.99 13.59 -16.40
C ASN A 318 -14.53 13.43 -15.92
N HIS A 319 -13.96 12.23 -16.03
CA HIS A 319 -12.56 11.98 -15.63
C HIS A 319 -11.50 12.75 -16.44
N ALA A 320 -11.87 13.42 -17.53
CA ALA A 320 -10.99 14.31 -18.28
C ALA A 320 -11.01 15.76 -17.76
N GLY A 321 -11.94 16.08 -16.84
CA GLY A 321 -12.12 17.41 -16.25
C GLY A 321 -13.15 18.28 -16.98
N ASP A 322 -13.88 17.74 -17.96
CA ASP A 322 -14.93 18.48 -18.66
C ASP A 322 -16.22 18.45 -17.84
N VAL A 323 -16.89 19.60 -17.74
CA VAL A 323 -18.26 19.68 -17.18
C VAL A 323 -19.21 19.09 -18.22
N VAL A 324 -19.92 18.03 -17.85
CA VAL A 324 -20.81 17.26 -18.72
C VAL A 324 -22.23 17.19 -18.19
N GLY A 325 -22.56 17.93 -17.14
CA GLY A 325 -23.92 17.91 -16.59
C GLY A 325 -24.05 18.64 -15.26
N GLU A 326 -25.23 18.53 -14.69
CA GLU A 326 -25.58 19.06 -13.37
C GLU A 326 -26.45 18.07 -12.60
N MET A 327 -26.42 18.20 -11.28
CA MET A 327 -27.31 17.47 -10.39
C MET A 327 -27.80 18.38 -9.26
N ASN A 328 -29.11 18.43 -9.08
CA ASN A 328 -29.77 19.23 -8.05
C ASN A 328 -30.38 18.28 -7.02
N CYS A 329 -29.92 18.35 -5.78
CA CYS A 329 -30.35 17.49 -4.69
C CYS A 329 -30.97 18.29 -3.55
N VAL A 330 -32.12 17.86 -3.05
CA VAL A 330 -32.79 18.46 -1.90
C VAL A 330 -33.01 17.40 -0.82
N VAL A 331 -32.44 17.64 0.36
CA VAL A 331 -32.71 16.84 1.55
C VAL A 331 -33.84 17.52 2.33
N THR A 332 -34.95 16.83 2.56
CA THR A 332 -36.16 17.38 3.21
C THR A 332 -36.52 16.61 4.48
N PRO A 333 -36.58 17.25 5.65
CA PRO A 333 -37.08 16.61 6.86
C PRO A 333 -38.61 16.48 6.84
N GLN A 334 -39.14 15.32 7.26
CA GLN A 334 -40.57 14.97 7.27
C GLN A 334 -41.02 14.36 8.61
N GLY A 335 -40.52 14.92 9.72
CA GLY A 335 -40.89 14.48 11.07
C GLY A 335 -40.21 13.17 11.47
N ALA A 336 -40.87 12.03 11.20
CA ALA A 336 -40.33 10.70 11.53
C ALA A 336 -39.35 10.19 10.46
N THR A 337 -39.40 10.73 9.25
CA THR A 337 -38.52 10.40 8.13
C THR A 337 -37.84 11.64 7.59
N PHE A 338 -36.83 11.46 6.77
CA PHE A 338 -36.29 12.50 5.90
C PHE A 338 -35.97 11.89 4.55
N SER A 339 -36.02 12.70 3.50
CA SER A 339 -35.89 12.23 2.12
C SER A 339 -34.84 13.01 1.36
N LEU A 340 -34.12 12.34 0.48
CA LEU A 340 -33.31 12.95 -0.56
C LEU A 340 -34.04 12.84 -1.89
N VAL A 341 -34.14 13.94 -2.61
CA VAL A 341 -34.57 13.95 -4.02
C VAL A 341 -33.46 14.60 -4.84
N CYS A 342 -32.90 13.87 -5.79
CA CYS A 342 -31.95 14.41 -6.76
C CYS A 342 -32.49 14.28 -8.17
N ASP A 343 -32.43 15.37 -8.93
CA ASP A 343 -32.64 15.38 -10.38
C ASP A 343 -31.29 15.68 -11.05
N SER A 344 -30.85 14.81 -11.96
CA SER A 344 -29.60 14.94 -12.70
C SER A 344 -29.83 14.99 -14.21
N GLU A 345 -28.96 15.72 -14.90
CA GLU A 345 -28.90 15.79 -16.36
C GLU A 345 -27.44 15.71 -16.77
N VAL A 346 -27.13 14.76 -17.64
CA VAL A 346 -25.77 14.46 -18.11
C VAL A 346 -25.77 14.40 -19.63
N GLU A 347 -24.89 15.15 -20.26
CA GLU A 347 -24.63 15.12 -21.69
C GLU A 347 -23.81 13.88 -22.06
N ALA A 348 -24.04 13.36 -23.28
CA ALA A 348 -23.28 12.23 -23.78
C ALA A 348 -21.78 12.54 -23.88
N PHE A 349 -20.94 11.63 -23.39
CA PHE A 349 -19.50 11.74 -23.53
C PHE A 349 -18.84 10.38 -23.68
N GLU A 350 -17.68 10.37 -24.34
CA GLU A 350 -16.82 9.20 -24.42
C GLU A 350 -15.38 9.65 -24.22
N ILE A 351 -14.79 9.25 -23.11
CA ILE A 351 -13.41 9.58 -22.77
C ILE A 351 -12.61 8.29 -22.58
N LYS A 352 -11.38 8.31 -23.08
CA LYS A 352 -10.42 7.24 -22.89
C LYS A 352 -9.15 7.80 -22.28
N ILE A 353 -8.90 7.45 -21.03
CA ILE A 353 -7.68 7.85 -20.31
C ILE A 353 -6.89 6.59 -20.02
N GLY A 354 -5.78 6.43 -20.74
CA GLY A 354 -4.99 5.20 -20.71
C GLY A 354 -5.76 4.00 -21.28
N ASN A 355 -5.91 2.94 -20.48
CA ASN A 355 -6.66 1.73 -20.85
C ASN A 355 -8.11 1.74 -20.37
N SER A 356 -8.49 2.74 -19.58
CA SER A 356 -9.85 2.90 -19.08
C SER A 356 -10.67 3.75 -20.04
N MET A 357 -11.92 3.36 -20.23
CA MET A 357 -12.88 4.06 -21.07
C MET A 357 -14.12 4.33 -20.21
N TRP A 358 -14.54 5.58 -20.20
CA TRP A 358 -15.81 6.00 -19.61
C TRP A 358 -16.67 6.51 -20.75
N LYS A 359 -17.89 6.00 -20.80
CA LYS A 359 -18.82 6.32 -21.86
C LYS A 359 -20.21 6.43 -21.26
N ASP A 360 -20.84 7.56 -21.48
CA ASP A 360 -22.24 7.81 -21.17
C ASP A 360 -22.94 8.24 -22.46
N GLU A 361 -24.16 7.75 -22.66
CA GLU A 361 -24.94 8.07 -23.85
C GLU A 361 -25.74 9.37 -23.71
N GLY A 362 -25.59 10.06 -22.58
CA GLY A 362 -26.43 11.16 -22.17
C GLY A 362 -27.70 10.61 -21.52
N HIS A 363 -28.07 11.20 -20.39
CA HIS A 363 -29.25 10.78 -19.64
C HIS A 363 -29.77 11.85 -18.70
N THR A 364 -31.04 11.67 -18.32
CA THR A 364 -31.62 12.29 -17.13
C THR A 364 -31.80 11.23 -16.05
N GLY A 365 -31.54 11.60 -14.81
CA GLY A 365 -31.64 10.72 -13.65
C GLY A 365 -32.53 11.34 -12.57
N LYS A 366 -33.28 10.50 -11.87
CA LYS A 366 -34.05 10.88 -10.70
C LYS A 366 -33.83 9.88 -9.58
N LEU A 367 -33.27 10.36 -8.47
CA LEU A 367 -33.04 9.59 -7.25
C LEU A 367 -33.99 10.07 -6.16
N ILE A 368 -34.68 9.16 -5.52
CA ILE A 368 -35.52 9.38 -4.34
C ILE A 368 -35.11 8.36 -3.29
N ILE A 369 -34.70 8.84 -2.12
CA ILE A 369 -34.36 7.99 -0.99
C ILE A 369 -35.10 8.50 0.23
N THR A 370 -35.68 7.58 1.01
CA THR A 370 -36.30 7.91 2.30
C THR A 370 -35.64 7.11 3.41
N TRP A 371 -35.20 7.79 4.46
CA TRP A 371 -34.65 7.17 5.66
C TRP A 371 -35.53 7.42 6.89
N GLN A 372 -35.46 6.50 7.83
CA GLN A 372 -36.02 6.66 9.16
C GLN A 372 -35.15 7.62 9.98
N THR A 373 -35.73 8.69 10.53
CA THR A 373 -34.96 9.75 11.24
C THR A 373 -34.27 9.23 12.51
N SER A 374 -34.84 8.23 13.17
CA SER A 374 -34.32 7.70 14.44
C SER A 374 -33.17 6.71 14.30
N THR A 375 -33.13 5.96 13.20
CA THR A 375 -32.19 4.84 13.01
C THR A 375 -31.30 5.01 11.78
N ASN A 376 -31.66 5.91 10.87
CA ASN A 376 -31.04 6.07 9.55
C ASN A 376 -31.22 4.84 8.63
N ASP A 377 -32.19 3.98 8.95
CA ASP A 377 -32.53 2.83 8.13
C ASP A 377 -33.17 3.28 6.82
N LEU A 378 -32.80 2.61 5.73
CA LEU A 378 -33.39 2.82 4.42
C LEU A 378 -34.83 2.29 4.42
N LEU A 379 -35.81 3.17 4.18
CA LEU A 379 -37.23 2.81 4.11
C LEU A 379 -37.72 2.70 2.66
N ASP A 380 -37.19 3.55 1.79
CA ASP A 380 -37.55 3.58 0.38
C ASP A 380 -36.33 4.00 -0.46
N TYR A 381 -36.21 3.41 -1.65
CA TYR A 381 -35.17 3.71 -2.61
C TYR A 381 -35.75 3.61 -4.02
N SER A 382 -35.62 4.68 -4.79
CA SER A 382 -36.01 4.74 -6.19
C SER A 382 -34.96 5.51 -6.97
N TYR A 383 -34.34 4.84 -7.94
CA TYR A 383 -33.51 5.49 -8.93
C TYR A 383 -34.07 5.18 -10.31
N VAL A 384 -34.34 6.21 -11.11
CA VAL A 384 -34.82 6.09 -12.49
C VAL A 384 -33.93 6.90 -13.39
N MET A 385 -33.38 6.26 -14.43
CA MET A 385 -32.51 6.89 -15.41
C MET A 385 -33.09 6.69 -16.81
N THR A 386 -33.26 7.79 -17.53
CA THR A 386 -33.72 7.80 -18.92
C THR A 386 -32.60 8.32 -19.81
N SER A 387 -32.02 7.44 -20.60
CA SER A 387 -31.02 7.79 -21.61
C SER A 387 -31.63 8.65 -22.73
N ASP A 388 -30.83 9.52 -23.32
CA ASP A 388 -31.19 10.34 -24.49
C ASP A 388 -31.67 9.51 -25.69
N LYS A 389 -31.28 8.23 -25.75
CA LYS A 389 -31.75 7.28 -26.77
C LYS A 389 -33.09 6.61 -26.43
N GLY A 390 -33.73 6.99 -25.32
CA GLY A 390 -35.03 6.51 -24.88
C GLY A 390 -35.00 5.21 -24.06
N GLY A 391 -33.83 4.68 -23.72
CA GLY A 391 -33.70 3.55 -22.80
C GLY A 391 -33.99 3.98 -21.36
N VAL A 392 -34.80 3.22 -20.63
CA VAL A 392 -35.10 3.47 -19.22
C VAL A 392 -34.51 2.35 -18.37
N MET A 393 -33.76 2.72 -17.34
CA MET A 393 -33.31 1.83 -16.27
C MET A 393 -33.89 2.31 -14.95
N SER A 394 -34.28 1.39 -14.09
CA SER A 394 -34.78 1.73 -12.76
C SER A 394 -34.31 0.75 -11.71
N ALA A 395 -34.12 1.24 -10.48
CA ALA A 395 -33.84 0.46 -9.29
C ALA A 395 -34.84 0.89 -8.22
N LEU A 396 -35.72 -0.03 -7.80
CA LEU A 396 -36.81 0.23 -6.86
C LEU A 396 -36.72 -0.74 -5.68
N LEU A 397 -36.97 -0.24 -4.47
CA LEU A 397 -37.15 -1.09 -3.30
C LEU A 397 -38.62 -1.55 -3.23
N GLU A 398 -38.85 -2.84 -3.47
CA GLU A 398 -40.19 -3.45 -3.45
C GLU A 398 -40.21 -4.66 -2.51
N ASP A 399 -41.11 -4.66 -1.53
CA ASP A 399 -41.26 -5.75 -0.55
C ASP A 399 -39.94 -6.18 0.14
N GLY A 400 -39.03 -5.22 0.37
CA GLY A 400 -37.71 -5.45 0.99
C GLY A 400 -36.64 -6.01 0.06
N ASN A 401 -36.94 -6.18 -1.23
CA ASN A 401 -35.98 -6.57 -2.26
C ASN A 401 -35.69 -5.37 -3.19
N LEU A 402 -34.49 -5.33 -3.74
CA LEU A 402 -34.15 -4.38 -4.79
C LEU A 402 -34.53 -4.98 -6.15
N VAL A 403 -35.47 -4.32 -6.83
CA VAL A 403 -35.90 -4.64 -8.20
C VAL A 403 -35.16 -3.72 -9.16
N TYR A 404 -34.24 -4.29 -9.94
CA TYR A 404 -33.50 -3.59 -10.98
C TYR A 404 -34.06 -3.95 -12.35
N THR A 405 -34.58 -2.97 -13.07
CA THR A 405 -35.21 -3.11 -14.37
C THR A 405 -34.40 -2.37 -15.43
N THR A 406 -34.15 -3.04 -16.55
CA THR A 406 -33.52 -2.48 -17.75
C THR A 406 -34.48 -2.65 -18.94
N PRO A 407 -34.20 -2.08 -20.13
CA PRO A 407 -35.04 -2.32 -21.30
C PRO A 407 -35.15 -3.78 -21.74
N TYR A 408 -34.29 -4.67 -21.21
CA TYR A 408 -34.18 -6.06 -21.66
C TYR A 408 -34.44 -7.10 -20.58
N ASP A 409 -34.21 -6.77 -19.31
CA ASP A 409 -34.23 -7.73 -18.20
C ASP A 409 -34.66 -7.04 -16.90
N GLU A 410 -35.22 -7.82 -15.99
CA GLU A 410 -35.64 -7.41 -14.65
C GLU A 410 -35.17 -8.43 -13.62
N HIS A 411 -34.58 -7.93 -12.53
CA HIS A 411 -34.00 -8.77 -11.48
C HIS A 411 -34.40 -8.26 -10.10
N SER A 412 -34.86 -9.18 -9.25
CA SER A 412 -35.13 -8.92 -7.84
C SER A 412 -34.02 -9.55 -7.00
N THR A 413 -33.43 -8.76 -6.10
CA THR A 413 -32.31 -9.16 -5.24
C THR A 413 -32.65 -8.90 -3.78
N ALA A 414 -32.53 -9.93 -2.93
CA ALA A 414 -32.68 -9.78 -1.50
C ALA A 414 -31.50 -9.00 -0.91
N LEU A 415 -31.81 -8.00 -0.08
CA LEU A 415 -30.82 -7.13 0.54
C LEU A 415 -30.37 -7.70 1.90
N PRO A 416 -29.08 -7.65 2.23
CA PRO A 416 -28.59 -8.05 3.54
C PRO A 416 -29.01 -7.04 4.62
N GLU A 417 -28.75 -7.35 5.89
CA GLU A 417 -28.87 -6.37 6.98
C GLU A 417 -27.70 -5.36 6.91
N GLU A 418 -27.95 -4.12 7.36
CA GLU A 418 -26.92 -3.06 7.52
C GLU A 418 -26.04 -2.83 6.27
N PHE A 419 -26.65 -2.47 5.14
CA PHE A 419 -25.95 -2.25 3.87
C PHE A 419 -25.88 -0.79 3.43
N LEU A 420 -25.02 -0.57 2.43
CA LEU A 420 -24.94 0.64 1.61
C LEU A 420 -25.27 0.28 0.15
N ILE A 421 -25.80 1.22 -0.61
CA ILE A 421 -26.21 1.02 -2.01
C ILE A 421 -25.73 2.18 -2.89
N ASP A 422 -25.55 1.93 -4.20
CA ASP A 422 -25.18 2.99 -5.15
C ASP A 422 -26.09 4.23 -5.03
N PHE A 423 -25.47 5.39 -5.20
CA PHE A 423 -26.07 6.73 -5.07
C PHE A 423 -26.59 7.11 -3.66
N GLU A 424 -26.80 6.16 -2.75
CA GLU A 424 -27.22 6.41 -1.36
C GLU A 424 -26.03 6.67 -0.43
N TRP A 425 -24.98 5.87 -0.58
CA TRP A 425 -23.86 5.84 0.36
C TRP A 425 -23.18 7.20 0.62
N PRO A 426 -22.99 8.11 -0.38
CA PRO A 426 -22.33 9.40 -0.13
C PRO A 426 -23.17 10.27 0.80
N TRP A 427 -24.49 10.05 0.84
CA TRP A 427 -25.40 10.80 1.71
C TRP A 427 -25.50 10.15 3.08
N LYS A 428 -25.60 8.82 3.14
CA LYS A 428 -25.73 8.12 4.43
C LYS A 428 -24.49 8.27 5.30
N VAL A 429 -23.31 8.09 4.71
CA VAL A 429 -22.02 8.12 5.43
C VAL A 429 -21.65 9.53 5.93
N SER A 430 -22.30 10.58 5.41
CA SER A 430 -22.16 11.95 5.93
C SER A 430 -22.50 12.08 7.43
N SER A 431 -23.35 11.17 7.92
CA SER A 431 -23.83 11.12 9.30
C SER A 431 -23.12 10.09 10.17
N LEU A 432 -22.09 9.41 9.64
CA LEU A 432 -21.39 8.33 10.35
C LEU A 432 -20.66 8.86 11.58
N ASP A 433 -20.86 8.21 12.74
CA ASP A 433 -20.16 8.56 13.98
C ASP A 433 -18.68 8.13 13.92
N ASN A 434 -17.80 9.13 13.85
CA ASN A 434 -16.36 8.97 13.71
C ASN A 434 -15.65 8.59 15.03
N ASN A 435 -16.39 8.32 16.12
CA ASN A 435 -15.81 7.96 17.43
C ASN A 435 -15.23 6.53 17.49
N SER A 436 -15.37 5.72 16.43
CA SER A 436 -15.18 4.26 16.50
C SER A 436 -14.02 3.68 15.67
N GLY A 437 -13.36 4.48 14.82
CA GLY A 437 -12.21 4.03 14.03
C GLY A 437 -12.05 4.68 12.66
N LEU A 438 -10.94 4.38 11.96
CA LEU A 438 -10.61 4.93 10.63
C LEU A 438 -11.15 4.08 9.47
N PHE A 439 -11.63 2.87 9.75
CA PHE A 439 -12.09 1.94 8.72
C PHE A 439 -13.47 1.39 9.12
N TYR A 440 -14.28 0.94 8.18
CA TYR A 440 -15.51 0.19 8.44
C TYR A 440 -15.70 -0.84 7.34
N LYS A 441 -16.40 -1.93 7.64
CA LYS A 441 -16.73 -2.96 6.65
C LYS A 441 -18.24 -3.09 6.57
N SER A 442 -18.79 -2.96 5.36
CA SER A 442 -20.22 -2.99 5.11
C SER A 442 -20.55 -3.80 3.85
N PRO A 443 -21.61 -4.61 3.84
CA PRO A 443 -22.21 -5.06 2.60
C PRO A 443 -22.54 -3.84 1.73
N TYR A 444 -22.11 -3.89 0.47
CA TYR A 444 -22.39 -2.86 -0.52
C TYR A 444 -23.10 -3.47 -1.72
N VAL A 445 -24.15 -2.78 -2.16
CA VAL A 445 -25.05 -3.21 -3.22
C VAL A 445 -24.79 -2.37 -4.46
N TYR A 446 -24.11 -2.97 -5.43
CA TYR A 446 -23.95 -2.42 -6.77
C TYR A 446 -25.22 -2.71 -7.57
N LEU A 447 -25.85 -1.68 -8.15
CA LEU A 447 -27.04 -1.83 -8.98
C LEU A 447 -26.75 -2.60 -10.26
N ASN A 448 -25.60 -2.32 -10.87
CA ASN A 448 -25.30 -2.73 -12.23
C ASN A 448 -23.79 -2.98 -12.39
N ARG A 449 -23.36 -4.24 -12.23
CA ARG A 449 -21.96 -4.65 -12.44
C ARG A 449 -21.86 -5.81 -13.40
N TRP A 450 -20.87 -5.78 -14.29
CA TRP A 450 -20.60 -6.85 -15.23
C TRP A 450 -20.15 -8.12 -14.51
N ASP A 451 -20.88 -9.22 -14.71
CA ASP A 451 -20.51 -10.55 -14.24
C ASP A 451 -19.90 -11.36 -15.40
N ASN A 452 -18.67 -11.83 -15.21
CA ASN A 452 -17.94 -12.56 -16.25
C ASN A 452 -18.51 -13.96 -16.52
N ASP A 453 -19.12 -14.60 -15.54
CA ASP A 453 -19.66 -15.96 -15.65
C ASP A 453 -21.06 -15.94 -16.28
N ALA A 454 -21.90 -15.00 -15.83
CA ALA A 454 -23.24 -14.78 -16.36
C ALA A 454 -23.23 -14.01 -17.71
N LYS A 455 -22.11 -13.37 -18.06
CA LYS A 455 -21.93 -12.53 -19.27
C LYS A 455 -23.02 -11.48 -19.43
N LYS A 456 -23.47 -10.94 -18.30
CA LYS A 456 -24.47 -9.88 -18.22
C LYS A 456 -24.20 -9.02 -17.00
N ASN A 457 -24.84 -7.87 -16.98
CA ASN A 457 -24.85 -7.05 -15.80
C ASN A 457 -25.81 -7.62 -14.75
N VAL A 458 -25.38 -7.60 -13.49
CA VAL A 458 -26.15 -8.08 -12.34
C VAL A 458 -26.07 -7.07 -11.20
N THR A 459 -27.06 -7.13 -10.31
CA THR A 459 -26.94 -6.56 -8.97
C THR A 459 -25.92 -7.39 -8.20
N LEU A 460 -24.81 -6.77 -7.79
CA LEU A 460 -23.76 -7.46 -7.05
C LEU A 460 -23.74 -6.98 -5.60
N ILE A 461 -23.77 -7.93 -4.67
CA ILE A 461 -23.60 -7.67 -3.24
C ILE A 461 -22.24 -8.22 -2.82
N GLN A 462 -21.39 -7.34 -2.32
CA GLN A 462 -20.11 -7.73 -1.75
C GLN A 462 -19.74 -6.81 -0.60
N ASP A 463 -18.91 -7.31 0.32
CA ASP A 463 -18.39 -6.47 1.39
C ASP A 463 -17.40 -5.46 0.83
N GLU A 464 -17.64 -4.18 1.09
CA GLU A 464 -16.72 -3.10 0.80
C GLU A 464 -16.11 -2.51 2.08
N LEU A 465 -14.91 -1.97 1.93
CA LEU A 465 -14.22 -1.25 2.99
C LEU A 465 -14.46 0.25 2.83
N ILE A 466 -15.02 0.84 3.87
CA ILE A 466 -15.11 2.29 4.05
C ILE A 466 -13.83 2.71 4.76
N HIS A 467 -13.13 3.69 4.23
CA HIS A 467 -11.94 4.25 4.85
C HIS A 467 -12.09 5.75 4.98
N ILE A 468 -12.02 6.23 6.22
CA ILE A 468 -12.02 7.65 6.54
C ILE A 468 -10.55 8.09 6.57
N THR A 469 -10.16 8.79 5.50
CA THR A 469 -8.83 9.38 5.33
C THR A 469 -8.77 10.78 5.94
N GLY A 470 -7.56 11.19 6.36
CA GLY A 470 -7.33 12.46 7.06
C GLY A 470 -7.76 13.71 6.28
N GLU A 471 -7.69 14.86 6.96
CA GLU A 471 -8.15 16.15 6.44
C GLU A 471 -7.42 16.56 5.16
N GLU A 472 -8.17 17.05 4.18
CA GLU A 472 -7.64 17.72 3.00
C GLU A 472 -8.43 18.97 2.65
N THR A 473 -7.83 19.85 1.84
CA THR A 473 -8.45 21.11 1.42
C THR A 473 -8.85 21.02 -0.04
N LEU A 474 -10.14 21.19 -0.34
CA LEU A 474 -10.67 21.20 -1.69
C LEU A 474 -11.03 22.60 -2.14
N ASN A 475 -10.67 22.92 -3.39
CA ASN A 475 -11.09 24.12 -4.09
C ASN A 475 -12.21 23.75 -5.07
N LEU A 476 -13.44 24.04 -4.67
CA LEU A 476 -14.66 23.71 -5.43
C LEU A 476 -15.30 24.99 -6.00
N PRO A 477 -16.21 24.89 -6.98
CA PRO A 477 -16.96 26.05 -7.48
C PRO A 477 -17.70 26.81 -6.36
N ALA A 478 -18.21 26.09 -5.35
CA ALA A 478 -18.84 26.65 -4.16
C ALA A 478 -17.87 27.46 -3.27
N GLY A 479 -16.57 27.16 -3.29
CA GLY A 479 -15.56 27.77 -2.42
C GLY A 479 -14.46 26.82 -2.00
N GLU A 480 -13.62 27.28 -1.07
CA GLU A 480 -12.59 26.46 -0.42
C GLU A 480 -13.20 25.76 0.81
N PHE A 481 -13.01 24.45 0.92
CA PHE A 481 -13.51 23.64 2.03
C PHE A 481 -12.38 22.85 2.68
N LYS A 482 -12.37 22.81 4.01
CA LYS A 482 -11.65 21.77 4.75
C LYS A 482 -12.54 20.55 4.87
N THR A 483 -12.06 19.42 4.36
CA THR A 483 -12.89 18.23 4.19
C THR A 483 -12.29 17.01 4.84
N ILE A 484 -13.17 16.10 5.27
CA ILE A 484 -12.83 14.70 5.51
C ILE A 484 -13.11 13.94 4.22
N LYS A 485 -12.16 13.10 3.82
CA LYS A 485 -12.29 12.21 2.68
C LYS A 485 -12.70 10.81 3.14
N VAL A 486 -13.72 10.26 2.50
CA VAL A 486 -14.19 8.90 2.73
C VAL A 486 -14.14 8.12 1.42
N THR A 487 -13.49 6.96 1.42
CA THR A 487 -13.44 6.07 0.25
C THR A 487 -14.24 4.80 0.50
N LEU A 488 -14.96 4.34 -0.51
CA LEU A 488 -15.68 3.06 -0.52
C LEU A 488 -15.38 2.35 -1.85
N GLY A 489 -14.63 1.25 -1.78
CA GLY A 489 -14.17 0.55 -2.99
C GLY A 489 -13.34 1.48 -3.90
N ASN A 490 -13.83 1.75 -5.11
CA ASN A 490 -13.24 2.69 -6.06
C ASN A 490 -13.87 4.10 -6.04
N GLN A 491 -14.88 4.32 -5.19
CA GLN A 491 -15.62 5.56 -5.08
C GLN A 491 -15.09 6.41 -3.92
N THR A 492 -15.32 7.72 -3.99
CA THR A 492 -14.84 8.66 -2.97
C THR A 492 -15.86 9.75 -2.71
N ALA A 493 -16.04 10.17 -1.46
CA ALA A 493 -16.87 11.30 -1.08
C ALA A 493 -16.11 12.21 -0.10
N TRP A 494 -16.42 13.49 -0.14
CA TRP A 494 -15.80 14.53 0.68
C TRP A 494 -16.86 15.32 1.43
N TYR A 495 -16.61 15.57 2.72
CA TYR A 495 -17.55 16.26 3.61
C TYR A 495 -16.86 17.45 4.26
N ALA A 496 -17.49 18.62 4.24
CA ALA A 496 -16.96 19.80 4.91
C ALA A 496 -17.01 19.65 6.43
N LEU A 497 -15.89 19.94 7.11
CA LEU A 497 -15.79 19.89 8.58
C LEU A 497 -16.70 20.91 9.29
N GLU A 498 -17.05 21.98 8.59
CA GLU A 498 -17.82 23.10 9.14
C GLU A 498 -19.34 22.90 9.00
N ASP A 499 -19.79 21.94 8.19
CA ASP A 499 -21.20 21.67 7.90
C ASP A 499 -21.79 20.64 8.89
N THR A 500 -21.84 20.98 10.17
CA THR A 500 -22.24 20.06 11.24
C THR A 500 -23.75 19.93 11.42
N SER A 501 -24.54 20.89 10.93
CA SER A 501 -26.01 20.90 11.10
C SER A 501 -26.76 20.15 10.01
N ALA A 502 -26.18 20.05 8.81
CA ALA A 502 -26.78 19.40 7.66
C ALA A 502 -25.70 18.74 6.78
N PRO A 503 -24.98 17.75 7.33
CA PRO A 503 -23.85 17.16 6.63
C PRO A 503 -24.28 16.59 5.28
N ARG A 504 -23.56 17.00 4.24
CA ARG A 504 -23.76 16.60 2.84
C ARG A 504 -22.42 16.47 2.14
N PRO A 505 -22.31 15.66 1.08
CA PRO A 505 -21.08 15.62 0.31
C PRO A 505 -20.86 16.96 -0.39
N VAL A 506 -19.68 17.56 -0.24
CA VAL A 506 -19.27 18.75 -1.02
C VAL A 506 -18.66 18.34 -2.36
N GLN A 507 -18.13 17.13 -2.44
CA GLN A 507 -17.74 16.48 -3.68
C GLN A 507 -17.94 14.97 -3.52
N PHE A 508 -18.23 14.26 -4.60
CA PHE A 508 -18.13 12.80 -4.63
C PHE A 508 -17.88 12.28 -6.05
N ASP A 509 -17.16 11.16 -6.14
CA ASP A 509 -16.82 10.41 -7.35
C ASP A 509 -17.50 9.04 -7.25
N ASP A 510 -18.48 8.80 -8.11
CA ASP A 510 -19.23 7.52 -8.17
C ASP A 510 -18.53 6.45 -9.03
N GLY A 511 -17.31 6.74 -9.50
CA GLY A 511 -16.53 5.90 -10.41
C GLY A 511 -16.76 6.20 -11.88
N MET A 512 -17.82 6.95 -12.23
CA MET A 512 -18.15 7.38 -13.58
C MET A 512 -18.03 8.91 -13.74
N LEU A 513 -18.59 9.65 -12.79
CA LEU A 513 -18.64 11.11 -12.75
C LEU A 513 -18.18 11.63 -11.39
N ILE A 514 -17.58 12.82 -11.42
CA ILE A 514 -17.21 13.59 -10.23
C ILE A 514 -18.21 14.74 -10.08
N TYR A 515 -19.01 14.71 -9.01
CA TYR A 515 -19.98 15.74 -8.69
C TYR A 515 -19.35 16.73 -7.73
N SER A 516 -19.27 18.01 -8.12
CA SER A 516 -18.64 19.06 -7.32
C SER A 516 -19.63 20.16 -6.96
N LEU A 517 -19.73 20.51 -5.67
CA LEU A 517 -20.71 21.49 -5.19
C LEU A 517 -20.50 22.88 -5.81
N MET A 518 -21.59 23.50 -6.22
CA MET A 518 -21.69 24.85 -6.77
C MET A 518 -22.26 25.84 -5.75
N LYS A 519 -22.07 27.13 -6.03
CA LYS A 519 -22.56 28.23 -5.18
C LYS A 519 -24.07 28.36 -5.18
#